data_AF-A0A3M8DD09-F1
#
_entry.id   AF-A0A3M8DD09-F1
#
_cell.length_a   1.000
_cell.length_b   1.000
_cell.length_c   1.000
_cell.angle_alpha   90.00
_cell.angle_beta   90.00
_cell.angle_gamma   90.00
#
_symmetry.space_group_name_H-M   'P 1'
#
loop_
_entity.id
_entity.type
_entity.pdbx_description
1 polymer ?
#
loop_
_entity_poly.entity_id
_entity_poly.type
_entity_poly.pdbx_seq_one_letter_code
_entity_poly.pdbx_strand_id
1 'polypeptide(L)' 'RSVIVTSNLEFGQWNTVFGDARLTAARVDRLVHHAHVLAFTGESYRLRNALSGVRSS' A
#
# COMPACT_ATOMS: atom_id res chain seq x y z
N ARG A 1 13.09 -11.20 12.88
CA ARG A 1 13.09 -9.72 12.81
C ARG A 1 11.85 -9.30 12.05
N SER A 2 11.10 -8.31 12.53
CA SER A 2 9.83 -7.91 11.93
C SER A 2 9.97 -6.58 11.21
N VAL A 3 9.17 -6.39 10.15
CA VAL A 3 9.12 -5.15 9.37
C VAL A 3 7.66 -4.79 9.13
N ILE A 4 7.37 -3.49 9.02
CA ILE A 4 6.07 -2.98 8.56
C ILE A 4 6.30 -2.27 7.23
N VAL A 5 5.49 -2.60 6.23
CA VAL A 5 5.50 -1.96 4.90
C VAL A 5 4.11 -1.45 4.61
N THR A 6 4.01 -0.21 4.14
CA THR A 6 2.77 0.40 3.64
C THR A 6 2.90 0.67 2.16
N SER A 7 1.91 0.29 1.37
CA SER A 7 1.88 0.52 -0.08
C SER A 7 0.49 0.95 -0.49
N ASN A 8 0.40 1.92 -1.40
CA ASN A 8 -0.82 2.27 -2.12
C ASN A 8 -0.96 1.52 -3.45
N LEU A 9 0.02 0.68 -3.80
CA LEU A 9 0.02 -0.19 -4.97
C LEU A 9 -0.28 -1.63 -4.57
N GLU A 10 -1.10 -2.30 -5.38
CA GLU A 10 -1.30 -3.74 -5.30
C GLU A 10 -0.02 -4.49 -5.69
N PHE A 11 0.19 -5.71 -5.17
CA PHE A 11 1.41 -6.47 -5.44
C PHE A 11 1.71 -6.68 -6.93
N GLY A 12 0.68 -6.83 -7.77
CA GLY A 12 0.85 -6.95 -9.22
C GLY A 12 1.48 -5.71 -9.87
N GLN A 13 1.31 -4.54 -9.26
CA GLN A 13 1.87 -3.27 -9.74
C GLN A 13 3.30 -3.03 -9.28
N TRP A 14 3.83 -3.82 -8.34
CA TRP A 14 5.17 -3.62 -7.80
C TRP A 14 6.28 -3.82 -8.83
N ASN A 15 6.00 -4.53 -9.92
CA ASN A 15 6.94 -4.65 -11.04
C ASN A 15 7.30 -3.28 -11.64
N THR A 16 6.40 -2.30 -11.58
CA THR A 16 6.67 -0.92 -12.03
C THR A 16 7.73 -0.22 -11.18
N VAL A 17 7.92 -0.66 -9.93
CA VAL A 17 8.89 -0.11 -8.99
C VAL A 17 10.22 -0.86 -9.07
N PHE A 18 10.17 -2.20 -9.19
CA PHE A 18 11.35 -3.05 -9.13
C PHE A 18 11.92 -3.44 -10.49
N GLY A 19 11.21 -3.18 -11.60
CA GLY A 19 11.68 -3.30 -12.98
C GLY A 19 11.82 -4.72 -13.54
N ASP A 20 12.00 -5.73 -12.69
CA ASP A 20 12.11 -7.14 -13.09
C ASP A 20 11.02 -7.99 -12.42
N ALA A 21 10.21 -8.67 -13.23
CA ALA A 21 9.05 -9.41 -12.75
C ALA A 21 9.43 -10.60 -11.86
N ARG A 22 10.53 -11.29 -12.19
CA ARG A 22 10.99 -12.46 -11.45
C ARG A 22 11.54 -12.06 -10.08
N LEU A 23 12.34 -11.00 -10.03
CA LEU A 23 12.86 -10.46 -8.77
C LEU A 23 11.76 -9.83 -7.92
N THR A 24 10.76 -9.20 -8.55
CA THR A 24 9.58 -8.68 -7.85
C THR A 24 8.82 -9.81 -7.16
N ALA A 25 8.48 -10.86 -7.90
CA ALA A 25 7.77 -12.02 -7.34
C ALA A 25 8.56 -12.64 -6.17
N ALA A 26 9.86 -12.85 -6.34
CA ALA A 26 10.72 -13.40 -5.27
C ALA A 26 10.87 -12.48 -4.03
N ARG A 27 10.69 -11.16 -4.18
CA ARG A 27 10.65 -10.23 -3.03
C ARG A 27 9.30 -10.26 -2.34
N VAL A 28 8.21 -10.22 -3.11
CA VAL A 28 6.84 -10.31 -2.56
C VAL A 28 6.67 -11.62 -1.81
N ASP A 29 7.06 -12.75 -2.40
CA ASP A 29 7.01 -14.08 -1.78
C ASP A 29 7.68 -14.10 -0.40
N ARG A 30 8.94 -13.65 -0.32
CA ARG A 30 9.68 -13.56 0.96
C ARG A 30 9.03 -12.61 1.95
N LEU A 31 8.46 -11.50 1.49
CA LEU A 31 7.82 -10.52 2.36
C LEU A 31 6.53 -11.08 2.97
N VAL A 32 5.74 -11.82 2.19
CA VAL A 32 4.41 -12.30 2.62
C VAL A 32 4.43 -13.65 3.32
N HIS A 33 5.49 -14.45 3.19
CA HIS A 33 5.59 -15.81 3.76
C HIS A 33 5.23 -15.88 5.26
N HIS A 34 5.57 -14.85 6.04
CA HIS A 34 5.19 -14.75 7.45
C HIS A 34 4.53 -13.41 7.80
N ALA A 35 3.79 -12.83 6.86
CA ALA A 35 3.12 -11.54 7.06
C ALA A 35 1.62 -11.68 7.34
N HIS A 36 1.11 -10.67 8.03
CA HIS A 36 -0.32 -10.37 8.03
C HIS A 36 -0.57 -9.24 7.02
N VAL A 37 -1.37 -9.52 5.99
CA VAL A 37 -1.74 -8.53 4.98
C VAL A 37 -3.03 -7.84 5.40
N LEU A 38 -2.98 -6.52 5.58
CA LEU A 38 -4.13 -5.70 5.90
C LEU A 38 -4.48 -4.84 4.68
N ALA A 39 -5.64 -5.09 4.09
CA ALA A 39 -6.17 -4.26 3.00
C ALA A 39 -7.00 -3.12 3.60
N PHE A 40 -6.66 -1.89 3.24
CA PHE A 40 -7.38 -0.69 3.67
C PHE A 40 -8.24 -0.16 2.54
N THR A 41 -9.51 0.07 2.83
CA THR A 41 -10.48 0.68 1.91
C THR A 41 -11.15 1.87 2.59
N GLY A 42 -11.76 2.74 1.80
CA GLY A 42 -12.51 3.90 2.28
C GLY A 42 -11.93 5.24 1.83
N GLU A 43 -12.59 6.31 2.25
CA GLU A 43 -12.25 7.67 1.85
C GLU A 43 -10.95 8.17 2.49
N SER A 44 -10.23 9.01 1.76
CA SER A 44 -9.05 9.70 2.28
C SER A 44 -9.42 10.57 3.48
N TYR A 45 -8.81 10.28 4.63
CA TYR A 45 -8.96 11.10 5.83
C TYR A 45 -8.59 12.57 5.57
N ARG A 46 -7.53 12.80 4.79
CA ARG A 46 -7.09 14.16 4.38
C ARG A 46 -8.16 14.89 3.58
N LEU A 47 -8.83 14.19 2.66
CA LEU A 47 -9.90 14.76 1.85
C LEU A 47 -11.11 15.11 2.70
N ARG A 48 -11.53 14.21 3.60
CA ARG A 48 -12.64 14.47 4.52
C ARG A 48 -12.40 15.72 5.38
N ASN A 49 -11.19 15.88 5.91
CA ASN A 49 -10.83 17.05 6.72
C ASN A 49 -10.75 18.34 5.89
N ALA A 50 -10.28 18.28 4.64
CA ALA A 50 -10.27 19.45 3.76
C ALA A 50 -11.70 19.90 3.42
N LEU A 51 -12.60 18.96 3.12
CA LEU A 51 -13.99 19.25 2.80
C LEU A 51 -14.80 19.73 4.02
N SER A 52 -14.46 19.29 5.25
CA SER A 52 -15.12 19.79 6.45
C SER A 52 -14.83 21.26 6.71
N GLY A 53 -13.59 21.72 6.46
CA GLY A 53 -13.22 23.14 6.60
C GLY A 53 -13.88 24.03 5.54
N VAL A 54 -14.04 23.52 4.32
CA VAL A 54 -14.74 24.22 3.22
C VAL A 54 -16.24 24.35 3.51
N ARG A 55 -16.88 23.33 4.10
CA ARG A 55 -18.32 23.35 4.42
C ARG A 55 -18.69 24.26 5.60
N SER A 56 -17.72 24.68 6.40
CA SER A 56 -17.91 25.61 7.53
C SER A 56 -17.70 27.09 7.15
N SER A 57 -17.44 27.39 5.88
CA SER A 57 -17.37 28.75 5.31
C SER A 57 -18.56 29.02 4.41
#